data_AF-A0A3N7FP40-F1
#
_entry.id   AF-A0A3N7FP40-F1
#
_cell.length_a   1.000
_cell.length_b   1.000
_cell.length_c   1.000
_cell.angle_alpha   90.00
_cell.angle_beta   90.00
_cell.angle_gamma   90.00
#
_symmetry.space_group_name_H-M   'P 1'
#
loop_
_entity.id
_entity.type
_entity.pdbx_description
1 polymer ?
#
loop_
_entity_poly.entity_id
_entity_poly.type
_entity_poly.pdbx_seq_one_letter_code
_entity_poly.pdbx_strand_id
1 'polypeptide(L)'
;MYLHHRLNSSRLVVLLQQWAREDGARAAQAPQQDVAQVLSQWLGTVDAVQLSRALHAIESLPGAGDGAAAAPGPALGMAALDRFVQKAQADLTTLLTARAAAPKPLRARADNTPMEMPDPQADADFAAHGPRYLELQRQMDTRLLALRAQVRHAIAKGSPALRQLAALDAVMEQMLGAREQRLWASLPGHLERRLAHRHQTHQQALQACGQSDEPLRWRQPGGWLWAFEQDMQALLLAEMQVRLLPITGLLEAAHHEKTGQQE
;
A
#
# COMPACT_ATOMS: atom_id res chain seq x y z
N MET A 1 3.03 -19.54 -5.24
CA MET A 1 1.81 -19.52 -6.08
C MET A 1 1.30 -18.10 -6.07
N TYR A 2 1.65 -17.32 -7.09
CA TYR A 2 1.25 -15.92 -7.17
C TYR A 2 -0.26 -15.87 -7.34
N LEU A 3 -0.94 -15.23 -6.38
CA LEU A 3 -2.38 -15.00 -6.47
C LEU A 3 -2.62 -14.22 -7.76
N HIS A 4 -3.33 -14.82 -8.72
CA HIS A 4 -3.86 -14.14 -9.90
C HIS A 4 -4.79 -13.02 -9.42
N HIS A 5 -4.21 -11.87 -9.08
CA HIS A 5 -4.94 -10.67 -8.79
C HIS A 5 -5.60 -10.29 -10.11
N ARG A 6 -6.92 -10.32 -10.14
CA ARG A 6 -7.66 -9.78 -11.27
C ARG A 6 -7.23 -8.31 -11.36
N LEU A 7 -6.51 -7.96 -12.42
CA LEU A 7 -6.10 -6.60 -12.76
C LEU A 7 -7.30 -5.62 -12.76
N ASN A 8 -8.52 -6.16 -12.81
CA ASN A 8 -9.78 -5.43 -12.87
C ASN A 8 -10.33 -4.95 -11.51
N SER A 9 -9.79 -5.37 -10.37
CA SER A 9 -10.23 -4.81 -9.07
C SER A 9 -9.21 -4.99 -7.94
N SER A 10 -8.59 -3.90 -7.52
CA SER A 10 -7.78 -3.84 -6.30
C SER A 10 -8.66 -3.99 -5.05
N ARG A 11 -8.18 -4.74 -4.04
CA ARG A 11 -8.85 -4.85 -2.73
C ARG A 11 -9.10 -3.48 -2.09
N LEU A 12 -8.19 -2.53 -2.30
CA LEU A 12 -8.34 -1.15 -1.83
C LEU A 12 -9.54 -0.47 -2.49
N VAL A 13 -9.69 -0.61 -3.80
CA VAL A 13 -10.82 -0.03 -4.54
C VAL A 13 -12.13 -0.64 -4.05
N VAL A 14 -12.18 -1.96 -3.88
CA VAL A 14 -13.37 -2.66 -3.34
C VAL A 14 -13.71 -2.17 -1.94
N LEU A 15 -12.71 -2.03 -1.06
CA LEU A 15 -12.90 -1.55 0.32
C LEU A 15 -13.43 -0.10 0.35
N LEU A 16 -12.81 0.80 -0.41
CA LEU A 16 -13.24 2.20 -0.47
C LEU A 16 -14.63 2.35 -1.10
N GLN A 17 -14.96 1.55 -2.11
CA GLN A 17 -16.31 1.51 -2.67
C GLN A 17 -17.35 0.98 -1.68
N GLN A 18 -16.98 -0.03 -0.88
CA GLN A 18 -17.85 -0.54 0.18
C GLN A 18 -18.13 0.56 1.21
N TRP A 19 -17.10 1.24 1.71
CA TRP A 19 -17.27 2.34 2.65
C TRP A 19 -18.12 3.48 2.08
N ALA A 20 -17.87 3.87 0.83
CA ALA A 20 -18.67 4.90 0.17
C ALA A 20 -20.16 4.52 0.08
N ARG A 21 -20.50 3.24 -0.14
CA ARG A 21 -21.90 2.77 -0.14
C ARG A 21 -22.52 2.79 1.24
N GLU A 22 -21.76 2.38 2.27
CA GLU A 22 -22.21 2.41 3.67
C GLU A 22 -22.45 3.85 4.15
N ASP A 23 -21.64 4.81 3.68
CA ASP A 23 -21.80 6.25 3.95
C ASP A 23 -22.94 6.92 3.14
N GLY A 24 -23.67 6.16 2.30
CA GLY A 24 -24.76 6.69 1.48
C GLY A 24 -24.31 7.50 0.26
N ALA A 25 -23.01 7.53 -0.06
CA ALA A 25 -22.53 8.13 -1.30
C ALA A 25 -22.95 7.26 -2.49
N ARG A 26 -23.54 7.87 -3.53
CA ARG A 26 -23.81 7.16 -4.79
C ARG A 26 -22.49 6.65 -5.36
N ALA A 27 -22.31 5.33 -5.34
CA ALA A 27 -21.23 4.68 -6.06
C ALA A 27 -21.44 4.95 -7.56
N ALA A 28 -20.68 5.89 -8.13
CA ALA A 28 -20.55 5.99 -9.57
C ALA A 28 -19.99 4.64 -10.06
N GLN A 29 -20.78 3.92 -10.86
CA GLN A 29 -20.26 2.77 -11.58
C GLN A 29 -19.15 3.30 -12.49
N ALA A 30 -17.90 2.95 -12.18
CA ALA A 30 -16.79 3.29 -13.06
C ALA A 30 -17.03 2.52 -14.37
N PRO A 31 -17.20 3.20 -15.52
CA PRO A 31 -17.27 2.51 -16.80
C PRO A 31 -16.00 1.68 -16.99
N GLN A 32 -16.07 0.61 -17.79
CA GLN A 32 -14.87 -0.11 -18.24
C GLN A 32 -14.05 0.85 -19.11
N GLN A 33 -13.19 1.64 -18.47
CA GLN A 33 -12.32 2.59 -19.15
C GLN A 33 -11.16 1.83 -19.77
N ASP A 34 -10.84 2.15 -21.01
CA ASP A 34 -9.66 1.62 -21.69
C ASP A 34 -8.42 1.97 -20.86
N VAL A 35 -7.58 0.97 -20.57
CA VAL A 35 -6.34 1.12 -19.80
C VAL A 35 -5.45 2.18 -20.42
N ALA A 36 -5.37 2.23 -21.76
CA ALA A 36 -4.58 3.23 -22.46
C ALA A 36 -5.14 4.64 -22.24
N GLN A 37 -6.47 4.79 -22.23
CA GLN A 37 -7.13 6.06 -21.95
C GLN A 37 -6.90 6.51 -20.50
N VAL A 38 -7.00 5.61 -19.52
CA VAL A 38 -6.71 5.93 -18.11
C VAL A 38 -5.24 6.31 -17.94
N LEU A 39 -4.31 5.54 -18.51
CA LEU A 39 -2.88 5.86 -18.44
C LEU A 39 -2.53 7.16 -19.18
N SER A 40 -3.22 7.50 -20.28
CA SER A 40 -3.01 8.77 -20.97
C SER A 40 -3.39 9.97 -20.11
N GLN A 41 -4.42 9.85 -19.26
CA GLN A 41 -4.76 10.89 -18.28
C GLN A 41 -3.67 11.04 -17.21
N TRP A 42 -2.88 9.98 -17.01
CA TRP A 42 -1.77 9.92 -16.06
C TRP A 42 -0.44 10.42 -16.64
N LEU A 43 -0.38 10.73 -17.94
CA LEU A 43 0.82 11.19 -18.64
C LEU A 43 0.55 12.56 -19.26
N GLY A 44 1.19 13.60 -18.73
CA GLY A 44 1.21 14.90 -19.39
C GLY A 44 2.03 14.88 -20.68
N THR A 45 2.00 15.96 -21.46
CA THR A 45 2.82 16.09 -22.67
C THR A 45 4.32 16.00 -22.39
N VAL A 46 4.78 16.54 -21.25
CA VAL A 46 6.18 16.45 -20.80
C VAL A 46 6.54 15.02 -20.41
N ASP A 47 5.65 14.34 -19.68
CA ASP A 47 5.82 12.93 -19.29
C ASP A 47 5.92 12.02 -20.52
N ALA A 48 5.10 12.27 -21.55
CA ALA A 48 5.13 11.51 -22.80
C ALA A 48 6.46 11.63 -23.56
N VAL A 49 7.06 12.83 -23.60
CA VAL A 49 8.39 13.03 -24.21
C VAL A 49 9.48 12.34 -23.39
N GLN A 50 9.41 12.41 -22.05
CA GLN A 50 10.35 11.71 -21.17
C GLN A 50 10.25 10.18 -21.35
N LEU A 51 9.04 9.65 -21.42
CA LEU A 51 8.80 8.23 -21.67
C LEU A 51 9.35 7.81 -23.03
N SER A 52 9.06 8.57 -24.09
CA SER A 52 9.58 8.28 -25.44
C SER A 52 11.11 8.23 -25.47
N ARG A 53 11.78 9.20 -24.83
CA ARG A 53 13.25 9.21 -24.71
C ARG A 53 13.77 8.04 -23.89
N ALA A 54 13.10 7.72 -22.79
CA ALA A 54 13.47 6.60 -21.94
C ALA A 54 13.31 5.26 -22.67
N LEU A 55 12.23 5.06 -23.43
CA LEU A 55 12.02 3.87 -24.25
C LEU A 55 13.10 3.70 -25.32
N HIS A 56 13.46 4.77 -26.04
CA HIS A 56 14.57 4.71 -27.01
C HIS A 56 15.90 4.38 -26.32
N ALA A 57 16.17 4.93 -25.13
CA ALA A 57 17.35 4.59 -24.36
C ALA A 57 17.35 3.12 -23.91
N ILE A 58 16.18 2.60 -23.51
CA ILE A 58 15.98 1.20 -23.11
C ILE A 58 16.23 0.24 -24.28
N GLU A 59 15.70 0.56 -25.46
CA GLU A 59 15.92 -0.21 -26.69
C GLU A 59 17.40 -0.24 -27.09
N SER A 60 18.12 0.86 -26.85
CA SER A 60 19.55 0.98 -27.13
C SER A 60 20.48 0.31 -26.10
N LEU A 61 19.93 -0.26 -25.00
CA LEU A 61 20.79 -0.97 -24.04
C LEU A 61 21.47 -2.15 -24.74
N PRO A 62 22.80 -2.30 -24.60
CA PRO A 62 23.52 -3.36 -25.29
C PRO A 62 22.95 -4.71 -24.87
N GLY A 63 22.33 -5.38 -25.84
CA GLY A 63 22.09 -6.81 -25.77
C GLY A 63 23.44 -7.49 -25.62
N ALA A 64 23.51 -8.62 -24.94
CA ALA A 64 24.76 -9.36 -24.69
C ALA A 64 25.46 -9.90 -25.98
N GLY A 65 25.15 -9.35 -27.16
CA GLY A 65 25.62 -9.75 -28.48
C GLY A 65 26.79 -8.96 -29.06
N ASP A 66 27.20 -7.82 -28.49
CA ASP A 66 28.38 -7.11 -28.97
C ASP A 66 29.59 -7.35 -28.06
N GLY A 67 30.30 -8.46 -28.34
CA GLY A 67 31.74 -8.53 -28.17
C GLY A 67 32.30 -8.79 -26.77
N ALA A 68 31.77 -9.74 -26.03
CA ALA A 68 32.55 -10.58 -25.08
C ALA A 68 31.63 -11.69 -24.57
N ALA A 69 32.12 -12.94 -24.56
CA ALA A 69 31.42 -14.05 -23.92
C ALA A 69 31.17 -13.70 -22.44
N ALA A 70 29.98 -13.20 -22.14
CA ALA A 70 29.54 -13.01 -20.78
C ALA A 70 29.40 -14.40 -20.17
N ALA A 71 30.32 -14.76 -19.28
CA ALA A 71 30.13 -15.90 -18.39
C ALA A 71 28.72 -15.82 -17.82
N PRO A 72 27.98 -16.95 -17.72
CA PRO A 72 26.65 -16.94 -17.13
C PRO A 72 26.77 -16.28 -15.76
N GLY A 73 26.24 -15.05 -15.65
CA GLY A 73 26.17 -14.36 -14.37
C GLY A 73 25.50 -15.30 -13.37
N PRO A 74 25.89 -15.25 -12.08
CA PRO A 74 25.35 -16.18 -11.08
C PRO A 74 23.83 -16.19 -11.24
N ALA A 75 23.30 -17.36 -11.60
CA ALA A 75 21.87 -17.54 -11.83
C ALA A 75 21.17 -16.85 -10.68
N LEU A 76 20.35 -15.83 -11.00
CA LEU A 76 19.54 -15.12 -10.02
C LEU A 76 18.96 -16.17 -9.10
N GLY A 77 19.32 -16.12 -7.82
CA GLY A 77 18.79 -17.02 -6.82
C GLY A 77 17.32 -16.69 -6.65
N MET A 78 16.47 -17.11 -7.59
CA MET A 78 15.08 -16.68 -7.66
C MET A 78 14.34 -17.10 -6.39
N ALA A 79 14.63 -18.31 -5.90
CA ALA A 79 14.17 -18.78 -4.61
C ALA A 79 14.69 -17.94 -3.42
N ALA A 80 15.84 -17.29 -3.52
CA ALA A 80 16.31 -16.35 -2.50
C ALA A 80 15.60 -14.99 -2.61
N LEU A 81 15.36 -14.51 -3.83
CA LEU A 81 14.61 -13.28 -4.09
C LEU A 81 13.15 -13.40 -3.66
N ASP A 82 12.50 -14.53 -3.96
CA ASP A 82 11.15 -14.86 -3.51
C ASP A 82 11.06 -14.88 -1.99
N ARG A 83 11.99 -15.57 -1.32
CA ARG A 83 12.05 -15.60 0.15
C ARG A 83 12.27 -14.20 0.74
N PHE A 84 13.07 -13.37 0.09
CA PHE A 84 13.30 -12.00 0.51
C PHE A 84 12.03 -11.16 0.44
N VAL A 85 11.29 -11.23 -0.68
CA VAL A 85 10.00 -10.52 -0.84
C VAL A 85 8.94 -11.06 0.12
N GLN A 86 8.83 -12.38 0.25
CA GLN A 86 7.90 -13.02 1.20
C GLN A 86 8.18 -12.61 2.64
N LYS A 87 9.46 -12.56 3.04
CA LYS A 87 9.86 -12.10 4.37
C LYS A 87 9.48 -10.65 4.58
N ALA A 88 9.80 -9.76 3.64
CA ALA A 88 9.45 -8.35 3.74
C ALA A 88 7.93 -8.13 3.84
N GLN A 89 7.14 -8.90 3.09
CA GLN A 89 5.67 -8.88 3.18
C GLN A 89 5.17 -9.36 4.55
N ALA A 90 5.74 -10.44 5.10
CA ALA A 90 5.38 -10.94 6.43
C ALA A 90 5.73 -9.94 7.55
N ASP A 91 6.91 -9.33 7.46
CA ASP A 91 7.38 -8.31 8.40
C ASP A 91 6.48 -7.06 8.37
N LEU A 92 6.08 -6.61 7.17
CA LEU A 92 5.13 -5.51 7.00
C LEU A 92 3.74 -5.86 7.51
N THR A 93 3.24 -7.06 7.20
CA THR A 93 1.94 -7.51 7.71
C THR A 93 1.94 -7.48 9.23
N THR A 94 2.96 -8.06 9.87
CA THR A 94 3.11 -8.07 11.33
C THR A 94 3.12 -6.66 11.92
N LEU A 95 3.83 -5.74 11.29
CA LEU A 95 3.89 -4.33 11.69
C LEU A 95 2.53 -3.65 11.60
N LEU A 96 1.80 -3.84 10.49
CA LEU A 96 0.51 -3.20 10.24
C LEU A 96 -0.62 -3.77 11.10
N THR A 97 -0.53 -5.06 11.48
CA THR A 97 -1.49 -5.71 12.38
C THR A 97 -1.13 -5.58 13.87
N ALA A 98 0.02 -4.99 14.20
CA ALA A 98 0.43 -4.82 15.58
C ALA A 98 -0.56 -3.89 16.31
N ARG A 99 -1.12 -4.38 17.43
CA ARG A 99 -2.08 -3.61 18.22
C ARG A 99 -1.48 -2.28 18.67
N ALA A 100 -2.29 -1.24 18.73
CA ALA A 100 -1.88 0.01 19.36
C ALA A 100 -1.44 -0.27 20.79
N ALA A 101 -0.18 0.06 21.09
CA ALA A 101 0.23 0.16 22.47
C ALA A 101 -0.68 1.20 23.13
N ALA A 102 -1.28 0.85 24.27
CA ALA A 102 -2.01 1.82 25.06
C ALA A 102 -1.09 3.04 25.27
N PRO A 103 -1.61 4.28 25.19
CA PRO A 103 -0.81 5.47 25.43
C PRO A 103 -0.07 5.28 26.74
N LYS A 104 1.26 5.27 26.68
CA LYS A 104 2.07 5.21 27.91
C LYS A 104 1.66 6.42 28.73
N PRO A 105 1.30 6.26 30.02
CA PRO A 105 1.08 7.43 30.86
C PRO A 105 2.34 8.28 30.77
N LEU A 106 2.16 9.56 30.40
CA LEU A 106 3.23 10.55 30.50
C LEU A 106 3.79 10.43 31.91
N ARG A 107 5.11 10.24 32.04
CA ARG A 107 5.76 10.05 33.33
C ARG A 107 5.25 11.13 34.29
N ALA A 108 4.77 10.70 35.46
CA ALA A 108 4.35 11.60 36.53
C ALA A 108 5.41 12.69 36.69
N ARG A 109 4.99 13.96 36.64
CA ARG A 109 5.81 15.02 37.25
C ARG A 109 6.02 14.63 38.72
N ALA A 110 7.18 14.97 39.28
CA ALA A 110 7.54 14.64 40.65
C ALA A 110 6.52 15.16 41.70
N ASP A 111 5.66 16.08 41.30
CA ASP A 111 4.53 16.57 42.07
C ASP A 111 3.34 15.64 41.83
N ASN A 112 2.93 14.89 42.87
CA ASN A 112 1.79 13.95 42.96
C ASN A 112 0.43 14.59 42.59
N THR A 113 0.32 15.14 41.38
CA THR A 113 -0.90 15.65 40.81
C THR A 113 -1.62 14.45 40.20
N PRO A 114 -2.88 14.15 40.56
CA PRO A 114 -3.63 13.10 39.90
C PRO A 114 -3.62 13.37 38.38
N MET A 115 -3.02 12.46 37.61
CA MET A 115 -3.08 12.55 36.15
C MET A 115 -4.52 12.27 35.74
N GLU A 116 -5.14 13.27 35.14
CA GLU A 116 -6.41 13.10 34.45
C GLU A 116 -6.25 11.97 33.44
N MET A 117 -7.08 10.93 33.54
CA MET A 117 -7.13 9.92 32.49
C MET A 117 -7.46 10.62 31.18
N PRO A 118 -6.86 10.21 30.04
CA PRO A 118 -7.20 10.78 28.75
C PRO A 118 -8.72 10.78 28.57
N ASP A 119 -9.28 11.93 28.21
CA ASP A 119 -10.70 12.08 27.94
C ASP A 119 -11.12 11.00 26.93
N PRO A 120 -12.01 10.06 27.29
CA PRO A 120 -12.44 9.03 26.37
C PRO A 120 -13.06 9.62 25.10
N GLN A 121 -13.71 10.78 25.20
CA GLN A 121 -14.26 11.47 24.03
C GLN A 121 -13.18 11.96 23.06
N ALA A 122 -11.95 12.21 23.51
CA ALA A 122 -10.85 12.56 22.61
C ALA A 122 -10.47 11.40 21.68
N ASP A 123 -10.67 10.15 22.11
CA ASP A 123 -10.46 8.97 21.26
C ASP A 123 -11.52 8.84 20.16
N ALA A 124 -12.63 9.58 20.24
CA ALA A 124 -13.63 9.65 19.18
C ALA A 124 -13.25 10.61 18.04
N ASP A 125 -12.24 11.47 18.25
CA ASP A 125 -11.69 12.36 17.24
C ASP A 125 -10.61 11.64 16.41
N PHE A 126 -10.59 11.90 15.11
CA PHE A 126 -9.55 11.38 14.22
C PHE A 126 -8.16 11.87 14.60
N ALA A 127 -8.03 13.01 15.28
CA ALA A 127 -6.76 13.52 15.80
C ALA A 127 -6.00 12.49 16.68
N ALA A 128 -6.71 11.60 17.38
CA ALA A 128 -6.10 10.54 18.20
C ALA A 128 -5.50 9.39 17.36
N HIS A 129 -6.01 9.17 16.14
CA HIS A 129 -5.67 8.01 15.30
C HIS A 129 -4.78 8.36 14.10
N GLY A 130 -4.94 9.58 13.56
CA GLY A 130 -4.25 10.06 12.36
C GLY A 130 -2.72 9.94 12.42
N PRO A 131 -2.03 10.38 13.49
CA PRO A 131 -0.57 10.28 13.58
C PRO A 131 -0.05 8.84 13.48
N ARG A 132 -0.74 7.89 14.11
CA ARG A 132 -0.39 6.47 14.03
C ARG A 132 -0.54 5.93 12.62
N TYR A 133 -1.66 6.26 11.95
CA TYR A 133 -1.89 5.84 10.57
C TYR A 133 -0.80 6.36 9.62
N LEU A 134 -0.49 7.66 9.70
CA LEU A 134 0.53 8.29 8.86
C LEU A 134 1.93 7.71 9.09
N GLU A 135 2.28 7.41 10.34
CA GLU A 135 3.57 6.79 10.65
C GLU A 135 3.67 5.36 10.08
N LEU A 136 2.60 4.57 10.17
CA LEU A 136 2.54 3.24 9.55
C LEU A 136 2.64 3.32 8.03
N GLN A 137 1.95 4.28 7.39
CA GLN A 137 2.07 4.54 5.95
C GLN A 137 3.52 4.88 5.55
N ARG A 138 4.18 5.77 6.28
CA ARG A 138 5.56 6.18 6.01
C ARG A 138 6.55 5.01 6.14
N GLN A 139 6.41 4.20 7.19
CA GLN A 139 7.24 3.01 7.40
C GLN A 139 7.04 1.98 6.29
N MET A 140 5.78 1.76 5.88
CA MET A 140 5.44 0.88 4.76
C MET A 140 6.03 1.38 3.44
N ASP A 141 5.82 2.66 3.10
CA ASP A 141 6.31 3.30 1.87
C ASP A 141 7.83 3.15 1.75
N THR A 142 8.57 3.49 2.81
CA THR A 142 10.04 3.41 2.83
C THR A 142 10.53 1.97 2.61
N ARG A 143 9.92 0.99 3.29
CA ARG A 143 10.30 -0.42 3.16
C ARG A 143 9.98 -0.98 1.78
N LEU A 144 8.83 -0.63 1.21
CA LEU A 144 8.41 -1.10 -0.11
C LEU A 144 9.23 -0.47 -1.24
N LEU A 145 9.55 0.83 -1.15
CA LEU A 145 10.47 1.48 -2.11
C LEU A 145 11.86 0.82 -2.09
N ALA A 146 12.41 0.57 -0.90
CA ALA A 146 13.69 -0.14 -0.77
C ALA A 146 13.61 -1.59 -1.31
N LEU A 147 12.50 -2.28 -1.08
CA LEU A 147 12.27 -3.64 -1.59
C LEU A 147 12.22 -3.65 -3.13
N ARG A 148 11.46 -2.74 -3.74
CA ARG A 148 11.35 -2.61 -5.20
C ARG A 148 12.70 -2.30 -5.84
N ALA A 149 13.45 -1.36 -5.28
CA ALA A 149 14.80 -1.04 -5.76
C ALA A 149 15.75 -2.25 -5.72
N GLN A 150 15.70 -3.05 -4.64
CA GLN A 150 16.52 -4.26 -4.51
C GLN A 150 16.12 -5.36 -5.51
N VAL A 151 14.82 -5.59 -5.70
CA VAL A 151 14.30 -6.55 -6.68
C VAL A 151 14.68 -6.12 -8.10
N ARG A 152 14.48 -4.85 -8.44
CA ARG A 152 14.88 -4.25 -9.71
C ARG A 152 16.39 -4.41 -9.96
N HIS A 153 17.22 -4.13 -8.96
CA HIS A 153 18.67 -4.28 -9.06
C HIS A 153 19.10 -5.73 -9.26
N ALA A 154 18.42 -6.68 -8.61
CA ALA A 154 18.68 -8.11 -8.81
C ALA A 154 18.35 -8.51 -10.26
N ILE A 155 17.16 -8.15 -10.73
CA ILE A 155 16.65 -8.50 -12.07
C ILE A 155 17.50 -7.87 -13.18
N ALA A 156 18.02 -6.65 -12.99
CA ALA A 156 18.89 -5.98 -13.97
C ALA A 156 20.20 -6.74 -14.28
N LYS A 157 20.62 -7.66 -13.42
CA LYS A 157 21.79 -8.54 -13.62
C LYS A 157 21.47 -9.79 -14.44
N GLY A 158 20.20 -10.01 -14.77
CA GLY A 158 19.74 -11.11 -15.61
C GLY A 158 20.00 -10.86 -17.09
N SER A 159 19.09 -11.38 -17.91
CA SER A 159 19.15 -11.24 -19.37
C SER A 159 19.03 -9.78 -19.84
N PRO A 160 19.26 -9.52 -21.14
CA PRO A 160 18.92 -8.23 -21.75
C PRO A 160 17.45 -7.83 -21.58
N ALA A 161 16.49 -8.77 -21.71
CA ALA A 161 15.06 -8.48 -21.58
C ALA A 161 14.69 -8.08 -20.14
N LEU A 162 15.25 -8.77 -19.13
CA LEU A 162 15.06 -8.38 -17.72
C LEU A 162 15.73 -7.07 -17.37
N ARG A 163 16.86 -6.74 -18.01
CA ARG A 163 17.51 -5.44 -17.84
C ARG A 163 16.65 -4.31 -18.41
N GLN A 164 16.07 -4.50 -19.59
CA GLN A 164 15.13 -3.54 -20.18
C GLN A 164 13.88 -3.37 -19.31
N LEU A 165 13.33 -4.47 -18.78
CA LEU A 165 12.21 -4.42 -17.84
C LEU A 165 12.56 -3.64 -16.56
N ALA A 166 13.74 -3.89 -15.98
CA ALA A 166 14.20 -3.18 -14.79
C ALA A 166 14.37 -1.67 -15.04
N ALA A 167 14.87 -1.29 -16.23
CA ALA A 167 14.99 0.10 -16.63
C ALA A 167 13.60 0.75 -16.85
N LEU A 168 12.68 0.04 -17.50
CA LEU A 168 11.30 0.49 -17.67
C LEU A 168 10.61 0.72 -16.31
N ASP A 169 10.77 -0.21 -15.36
CA ASP A 169 10.20 -0.09 -14.02
C ASP A 169 10.72 1.13 -13.26
N ALA A 170 12.01 1.47 -13.41
CA ALA A 170 12.59 2.69 -12.80
C ALA A 170 11.97 3.97 -13.38
N VAL A 171 11.80 4.01 -14.71
CA VAL A 171 11.18 5.16 -15.40
C VAL A 171 9.73 5.32 -14.95
N MET A 172 8.96 4.22 -14.93
CA MET A 172 7.57 4.23 -14.48
C MET A 172 7.43 4.66 -13.02
N GLU A 173 8.30 4.18 -12.12
CA GLU A 173 8.34 4.62 -10.72
C GLU A 173 8.53 6.13 -10.59
N GLN A 174 9.48 6.71 -11.33
CA GLN A 174 9.75 8.14 -11.29
C GLN A 174 8.57 8.96 -11.85
N MET A 175 8.02 8.52 -12.98
CA MET A 175 6.95 9.23 -13.67
C MET A 175 5.64 9.22 -12.90
N LEU A 176 5.28 8.09 -12.29
CA LEU A 176 4.01 7.95 -11.58
C LEU A 176 4.08 8.40 -10.12
N GLY A 177 5.28 8.47 -9.53
CA GLY A 177 5.48 8.67 -8.09
C GLY A 177 4.74 9.89 -7.52
N ALA A 178 4.80 11.06 -8.17
CA ALA A 178 4.11 12.25 -7.66
C ALA A 178 2.58 12.11 -7.63
N ARG A 179 2.01 11.39 -8.60
CA ARG A 179 0.56 11.17 -8.68
C ARG A 179 0.13 10.08 -7.68
N GLU A 180 0.90 9.02 -7.57
CA GLU A 180 0.68 7.97 -6.56
C GLU A 180 0.68 8.57 -5.16
N GLN A 181 1.66 9.41 -4.82
CA GLN A 181 1.74 10.08 -3.51
C GLN A 181 0.50 10.95 -3.23
N ARG A 182 -0.05 11.64 -4.24
CA ARG A 182 -1.32 12.40 -4.07
C ARG A 182 -2.51 11.49 -3.80
N LEU A 183 -2.58 10.32 -4.44
CA LEU A 183 -3.63 9.34 -4.19
C LEU A 183 -3.53 8.78 -2.77
N TRP A 184 -2.32 8.45 -2.32
CA TRP A 184 -2.08 7.99 -0.95
C TRP A 184 -2.44 9.04 0.09
N ALA A 185 -2.12 10.31 -0.18
CA ALA A 185 -2.48 11.44 0.68
C ALA A 185 -4.00 11.67 0.82
N SER A 186 -4.83 11.07 -0.05
CA SER A 186 -6.29 11.13 0.07
C SER A 186 -6.89 10.09 1.03
N LEU A 187 -6.13 9.05 1.38
CA LEU A 187 -6.62 7.95 2.21
C LEU A 187 -6.97 8.35 3.65
N PRO A 188 -6.20 9.22 4.36
CA PRO A 188 -6.60 9.70 5.69
C PRO A 188 -8.01 10.28 5.71
N GLY A 189 -8.42 11.04 4.68
CA GLY A 189 -9.76 11.62 4.59
C GLY A 189 -10.88 10.60 4.35
N HIS A 190 -10.57 9.39 3.85
CA HIS A 190 -11.52 8.28 3.83
C HIS A 190 -11.65 7.64 5.21
N LEU A 191 -10.54 7.53 5.93
CA LEU A 191 -10.51 6.95 7.27
C LEU A 191 -11.20 7.86 8.30
N GLU A 192 -11.04 9.17 8.19
CA GLU A 192 -11.74 10.16 9.03
C GLU A 192 -13.26 10.07 8.85
N ARG A 193 -13.74 10.02 7.61
CA ARG A 193 -15.17 9.79 7.32
C ARG A 193 -15.66 8.46 7.89
N ARG A 194 -14.84 7.42 7.79
CA ARG A 194 -15.16 6.10 8.37
C ARG A 194 -15.31 6.15 9.89
N LEU A 195 -14.43 6.86 10.58
CA LEU A 195 -14.53 7.07 12.03
C LEU A 195 -15.85 7.76 12.39
N ALA A 196 -16.17 8.85 11.70
CA ALA A 196 -17.41 9.61 11.91
C ALA A 196 -18.65 8.74 11.68
N HIS A 197 -18.68 7.93 10.62
CA HIS A 197 -19.77 7.00 10.33
C HIS A 197 -19.95 5.94 11.43
N ARG A 198 -18.86 5.34 11.92
CA ARG A 198 -18.90 4.36 13.02
C ARG A 198 -19.43 4.99 14.31
N HIS A 199 -18.96 6.19 14.63
CA HIS A 199 -19.41 6.93 15.80
C HIS A 199 -20.91 7.27 15.71
N GLN A 200 -21.37 7.77 14.56
CA GLN A 200 -22.79 8.07 14.33
C GLN A 200 -23.67 6.82 14.47
N THR A 201 -23.24 5.69 13.88
CA THR A 201 -23.98 4.41 13.96
C THR A 201 -24.08 3.92 15.41
N HIS A 202 -23.00 4.05 16.18
CA HIS A 202 -22.98 3.73 17.62
C HIS A 202 -23.96 4.59 18.41
N GLN A 203 -23.96 5.91 18.19
CA GLN A 203 -24.89 6.83 18.84
C GLN A 203 -26.36 6.50 18.52
N GLN A 204 -26.67 6.18 17.26
CA GLN A 204 -28.02 5.76 16.86
C GLN A 204 -28.46 4.46 17.54
N ALA A 205 -27.55 3.48 17.65
CA ALA A 205 -27.82 2.22 18.33
C ALA A 205 -28.09 2.42 19.83
N LEU A 206 -27.32 3.28 20.49
CA LEU A 206 -27.55 3.65 21.89
C LEU A 206 -28.91 4.33 22.10
N GLN A 207 -29.27 5.27 21.22
CA GLN A 207 -30.57 5.94 21.26
C GLN A 207 -31.74 4.95 21.07
N ALA A 208 -31.62 4.01 20.14
CA ALA A 208 -32.65 3.02 19.88
C ALA A 208 -32.84 2.03 21.05
N CYS A 209 -31.74 1.65 21.73
CA CYS A 209 -31.76 0.73 22.86
C CYS A 209 -31.97 1.42 24.22
N GLY A 210 -31.95 2.75 24.29
CA GLY A 210 -32.06 3.52 25.53
C GLY A 210 -30.91 3.29 26.52
N GLN A 211 -29.73 2.89 26.02
CA GLN A 211 -28.58 2.58 26.86
C GLN A 211 -27.67 3.81 27.03
N SER A 212 -27.02 3.91 28.19
CA SER A 212 -25.95 4.89 28.40
C SER A 212 -24.71 4.47 27.62
N ASP A 213 -23.96 5.46 27.13
CA ASP A 213 -22.66 5.19 26.51
C ASP A 213 -21.64 4.77 27.57
N GLU A 214 -20.85 3.76 27.27
CA GLU A 214 -19.78 3.24 28.15
C GLU A 214 -18.43 3.30 27.41
N PRO A 215 -17.65 4.38 27.56
CA PRO A 215 -16.42 4.58 26.78
C PRO A 215 -15.35 3.50 26.96
N LEU A 216 -15.32 2.85 28.14
CA LEU A 216 -14.41 1.74 28.42
C LEU A 216 -14.65 0.52 27.50
N ARG A 217 -15.85 0.39 26.92
CA ARG A 217 -16.21 -0.70 26.00
C ARG A 217 -15.90 -0.38 24.54
N TRP A 218 -15.63 0.88 24.18
CA TRP A 218 -15.45 1.27 22.78
C TRP A 218 -14.32 0.50 22.07
N ARG A 219 -13.22 0.23 22.78
CA ARG A 219 -12.04 -0.53 22.28
C ARG A 219 -12.09 -2.03 22.56
N GLN A 220 -13.11 -2.52 23.27
CA GLN A 220 -13.27 -3.96 23.49
C GLN A 220 -13.81 -4.64 22.23
N PRO A 221 -13.61 -5.95 22.04
CA PRO A 221 -14.21 -6.68 20.93
C PRO A 221 -15.72 -6.42 20.86
N GLY A 222 -16.19 -5.97 19.69
CA GLY A 222 -17.59 -5.56 19.46
C GLY A 222 -17.89 -4.08 19.72
N GLY A 223 -16.97 -3.32 20.30
CA GLY A 223 -17.05 -1.86 20.40
C GLY A 223 -16.80 -1.16 19.07
N TRP A 224 -17.32 0.06 18.93
CA TRP A 224 -17.25 0.80 17.67
C TRP A 224 -15.84 1.29 17.32
N LEU A 225 -15.02 1.69 18.32
CA LEU A 225 -13.61 2.03 18.10
C LEU A 225 -12.78 0.78 17.76
N TRP A 226 -13.08 -0.37 18.38
CA TRP A 226 -12.46 -1.63 17.98
C TRP A 226 -12.74 -1.94 16.50
N ALA A 227 -13.99 -1.76 16.05
CA ALA A 227 -14.36 -1.95 14.65
C ALA A 227 -13.63 -0.95 13.72
N PHE A 228 -13.48 0.31 14.15
CA PHE A 228 -12.68 1.30 13.42
C PHE A 228 -11.20 0.93 13.34
N GLU A 229 -10.60 0.41 14.41
CA GLU A 229 -9.21 -0.08 14.39
C GLU A 229 -9.04 -1.24 13.38
N GLN A 230 -10.06 -2.11 13.25
CA GLN A 230 -10.08 -3.14 12.21
C GLN A 230 -10.21 -2.55 10.80
N ASP A 231 -11.05 -1.51 10.62
CA ASP A 231 -11.19 -0.81 9.34
C ASP A 231 -9.86 -0.16 8.91
N MET A 232 -9.15 0.50 9.84
CA MET A 232 -7.82 1.07 9.60
C MET A 232 -6.80 0.00 9.22
N GLN A 233 -6.77 -1.12 9.93
CA GLN A 233 -5.87 -2.24 9.62
C GLN A 233 -6.19 -2.82 8.23
N ALA A 234 -7.47 -3.00 7.89
CA ALA A 234 -7.89 -3.48 6.59
C ALA A 234 -7.45 -2.54 5.45
N LEU A 235 -7.54 -1.22 5.67
CA LEU A 235 -7.08 -0.21 4.71
C LEU A 235 -5.57 -0.28 4.49
N LEU A 236 -4.77 -0.33 5.57
CA LEU A 236 -3.32 -0.43 5.49
C LEU A 236 -2.87 -1.71 4.76
N LEU A 237 -3.52 -2.84 5.03
CA LEU A 237 -3.22 -4.10 4.34
C LEU A 237 -3.61 -4.04 2.86
N ALA A 238 -4.74 -3.42 2.52
CA ALA A 238 -5.16 -3.24 1.13
C ALA A 238 -4.21 -2.29 0.38
N GLU A 239 -3.73 -1.23 1.03
CA GLU A 239 -2.73 -0.31 0.51
C GLU A 239 -1.39 -1.03 0.24
N MET A 240 -0.91 -1.81 1.21
CA MET A 240 0.29 -2.64 1.06
C MET A 240 0.20 -3.56 -0.17
N GLN A 241 -0.95 -4.21 -0.37
CA GLN A 241 -1.19 -5.09 -1.52
C GLN A 241 -1.04 -4.36 -2.86
N VAL A 242 -1.60 -3.16 -2.98
CA VAL A 242 -1.48 -2.36 -4.21
C VAL A 242 -0.03 -1.95 -4.46
N ARG A 243 0.66 -1.47 -3.42
CA ARG A 243 2.06 -1.04 -3.50
C ARG A 243 3.03 -2.20 -3.80
N LEU A 244 2.64 -3.45 -3.51
CA LEU A 244 3.41 -4.65 -3.85
C LEU A 244 3.27 -5.07 -5.32
N LEU A 245 2.24 -4.63 -6.04
CA LEU A 245 1.97 -5.10 -7.42
C LEU A 245 3.17 -4.93 -8.37
N PRO A 246 3.91 -3.80 -8.40
CA PRO A 246 5.07 -3.68 -9.29
C PRO A 246 6.19 -4.68 -8.94
N ILE A 247 6.38 -4.95 -7.65
CA ILE A 247 7.37 -5.94 -7.17
C ILE A 247 6.95 -7.34 -7.59
N THR A 248 5.67 -7.68 -7.42
CA THR A 248 5.13 -8.97 -7.86
C THR A 248 5.27 -9.14 -9.37
N GLY A 249 4.93 -8.12 -10.16
CA GLY A 249 5.07 -8.18 -11.62
C GLY A 249 6.52 -8.36 -12.08
N LEU A 250 7.48 -7.70 -11.42
CA LEU A 250 8.90 -7.92 -11.67
C LEU A 250 9.34 -9.36 -11.38
N LEU A 251 8.90 -9.94 -10.25
CA LEU A 251 9.20 -11.33 -9.92
C LEU A 251 8.57 -12.30 -10.93
N GLU A 252 7.30 -12.12 -11.26
CA GLU A 252 6.58 -12.94 -12.22
C GLU A 252 7.28 -12.94 -13.58
N ALA A 253 7.66 -11.76 -14.09
CA ALA A 253 8.40 -11.65 -15.35
C ALA A 253 9.75 -12.38 -15.29
N ALA A 254 10.47 -12.27 -14.17
CA ALA A 254 11.74 -12.96 -13.98
C ALA A 254 11.59 -14.50 -13.88
N HIS A 255 10.47 -15.00 -13.35
CA HIS A 255 10.13 -16.42 -13.39
C HIS A 255 9.83 -16.90 -14.81
N HIS A 256 9.01 -16.14 -15.56
CA HIS A 256 8.60 -16.50 -16.92
C HIS A 256 9.78 -16.58 -17.89
N GLU A 257 10.77 -15.70 -17.77
CA GLU A 257 11.98 -15.78 -18.58
C GLU A 257 12.76 -17.08 -18.34
N LYS A 258 12.87 -17.51 -17.08
CA LYS A 258 13.61 -18.73 -16.75
C LYS A 258 12.92 -19.97 -17.33
N THR A 259 11.59 -20.02 -17.29
CA THR A 259 10.83 -21.12 -17.90
C THR A 259 11.01 -21.15 -19.41
N GLY A 260 10.96 -19.99 -20.09
CA GLY A 260 11.16 -19.90 -21.54
C GLY A 260 12.60 -20.15 -22.02
N GLN A 261 13.60 -20.13 -21.13
CA GLN A 261 14.99 -20.52 -21.44
C GLN A 261 15.29 -22.00 -21.17
N GLN A 262 14.37 -22.72 -20.50
CA GLN A 262 14.52 -24.15 -20.15
C GLN A 262 13.75 -25.09 -21.08
N GLU A 263 12.89 -24.55 -21.95
CA GLU A 263 12.22 -25.23 -23.07
C GLU A 263 13.03 -25.05 -24.36
#